data_AF-A0A103UM07-F1
#
_entry.id   AF-A0A103UM07-F1
#
_cell.length_a   1.000
_cell.length_b   1.000
_cell.length_c   1.000
_cell.angle_alpha   90.00
_cell.angle_beta   90.00
_cell.angle_gamma   90.00
#
_symmetry.space_group_name_H-M   'P 1'
#
loop_
_entity.id
_entity.type
_entity.pdbx_description
1 polymer ?
#
loop_
_entity_poly.entity_id
_entity_poly.type
_entity_poly.pdbx_seq_one_letter_code
_entity_poly.pdbx_strand_id
1 'polypeptide(L)'
;MVPKSIAEAIANNEILQIVVFSMFFGVPRASLVVIAATLHQFNIPEAGLLLILGVDTFLDMGRSATNAVGNSIASAVVAKWEGELMPEAEAEANAARLDEEAEARMNEAAREADRVTTA
;
A
#
# COMPACT_ATOMS: atom_id res chain seq x y z
N MET A 1 21.05 8.00 -11.88
CA MET A 1 21.53 7.42 -13.15
C MET A 1 20.41 6.52 -13.64
N VAL A 2 19.87 6.74 -14.84
CA VAL A 2 18.81 5.88 -15.40
C VAL A 2 19.51 4.86 -16.32
N PRO A 3 19.24 3.55 -16.19
CA PRO A 3 19.90 2.54 -17.00
C PRO A 3 19.62 2.77 -18.49
N LYS A 4 20.63 2.62 -19.34
CA LYS A 4 20.48 2.85 -20.78
C LYS A 4 19.81 1.66 -21.48
N SER A 5 19.75 0.49 -20.84
CA SER A 5 19.03 -0.69 -21.32
C SER A 5 18.61 -1.62 -20.19
N ILE A 6 17.57 -2.43 -20.43
CA ILE A 6 17.11 -3.48 -19.48
C ILE A 6 18.22 -4.51 -19.22
N ALA A 7 19.00 -4.86 -20.25
CA ALA A 7 20.12 -5.80 -20.11
C ALA A 7 21.21 -5.25 -19.17
N GLU A 8 21.51 -3.96 -19.24
CA GLU A 8 22.44 -3.28 -18.33
C GLU A 8 21.89 -3.25 -16.88
N ALA A 9 20.59 -2.98 -16.71
CA ALA A 9 19.94 -3.01 -15.39
C ALA A 9 19.94 -4.40 -14.74
N ILE A 10 19.78 -5.47 -15.55
CA ILE A 10 19.90 -6.86 -15.11
C ILE A 10 21.35 -7.16 -14.72
N ALA A 11 22.32 -6.80 -15.58
CA ALA A 11 23.73 -7.11 -15.36
C ALA A 11 24.32 -6.40 -14.13
N ASN A 12 23.83 -5.20 -13.82
CA ASN A 12 24.31 -4.40 -12.69
C ASN A 12 23.50 -4.60 -11.40
N ASN A 13 22.60 -5.59 -11.34
CA ASN A 13 21.73 -5.88 -10.18
C ASN A 13 20.83 -4.72 -9.73
N GLU A 14 20.58 -3.73 -10.60
CA GLU A 14 19.74 -2.57 -10.27
C GLU A 14 18.27 -2.97 -10.09
N ILE A 15 17.82 -4.01 -10.80
CA ILE A 15 16.46 -4.57 -10.68
C ILE A 15 16.22 -5.13 -9.28
N LEU A 16 17.23 -5.75 -8.66
CA LEU A 16 17.09 -6.35 -7.35
C LEU A 16 16.73 -5.30 -6.29
N GLN A 17 17.34 -4.10 -6.36
CA GLN A 17 17.00 -3.00 -5.46
C GLN A 17 15.56 -2.52 -5.63
N ILE A 18 15.06 -2.43 -6.87
CA ILE A 18 13.67 -2.04 -7.14
C ILE A 18 12.69 -3.08 -6.57
N VAL A 19 12.99 -4.38 -6.74
CA VAL A 19 12.15 -5.48 -6.23
C VAL A 19 12.18 -5.53 -4.69
N VAL A 20 13.34 -5.32 -4.06
CA VAL A 20 13.42 -5.24 -2.60
C VAL A 20 12.60 -4.05 -2.09
N PHE A 21 12.66 -2.91 -2.79
CA PHE A 21 11.86 -1.74 -2.43
C PHE A 21 10.36 -1.98 -2.54
N SER A 22 9.92 -2.75 -3.54
CA SER A 22 8.50 -3.02 -3.74
C SER A 22 7.87 -3.88 -2.64
N MET A 23 8.67 -4.68 -1.92
CA MET A 23 8.19 -5.44 -0.77
C MET A 23 7.73 -4.55 0.40
N PHE A 24 8.20 -3.31 0.49
CA PHE A 24 7.87 -2.41 1.59
C PHE A 24 6.52 -1.69 1.45
N PHE A 25 5.84 -1.79 0.30
CA PHE A 25 4.60 -1.04 0.05
C PHE A 25 3.36 -1.53 0.83
N GLY A 26 3.42 -2.74 1.40
CA GLY A 26 2.30 -3.35 2.14
C GLY A 26 2.64 -3.82 3.56
N VAL A 27 3.82 -3.47 4.08
CA VAL A 27 4.26 -3.88 5.41
C VAL A 27 4.11 -2.71 6.39
N PRO A 28 3.33 -2.85 7.47
CA PRO A 28 3.21 -1.81 8.49
C PRO A 28 4.58 -1.45 9.07
N ARG A 29 4.84 -0.15 9.23
CA ARG A 29 6.10 0.40 9.74
C ARG A 29 7.35 -0.02 8.96
N ALA A 30 7.21 -0.33 7.67
CA ALA A 30 8.34 -0.66 6.80
C ALA A 30 9.41 0.45 6.74
N SER A 31 9.00 1.71 6.91
CA SER A 31 9.87 2.88 7.10
C SER A 31 10.91 2.66 8.19
N LEU A 32 10.51 2.16 9.35
CA LEU A 32 11.42 1.98 10.49
C LEU A 32 12.46 0.90 10.23
N VAL A 33 12.09 -0.17 9.51
CA VAL A 33 13.03 -1.24 9.15
C VAL A 33 14.13 -0.70 8.23
N VAL A 34 13.74 0.08 7.22
CA VAL A 34 14.69 0.71 6.28
C VAL A 34 15.58 1.73 6.98
N ILE A 35 15.02 2.55 7.87
CA ILE A 35 15.79 3.52 8.66
C ILE A 35 16.77 2.77 9.56
N ALA A 36 16.31 1.79 10.35
CA ALA A 36 17.17 0.99 11.23
C ALA A 36 18.34 0.34 10.49
N ALA A 37 18.09 -0.20 9.28
CA ALA A 37 19.12 -0.81 8.43
C ALA A 37 20.15 0.19 7.88
N THR A 38 19.80 1.47 7.79
CA THR A 38 20.65 2.51 7.15
C THR A 38 21.31 3.45 8.14
N LEU A 39 20.87 3.53 9.41
CA LEU A 39 21.43 4.44 10.43
C LEU A 39 22.95 4.33 10.58
N HIS A 40 23.47 3.09 10.60
CA HIS A 40 24.91 2.83 10.72
C HIS A 40 25.72 3.36 9.54
N GLN A 41 25.14 3.36 8.33
CA GLN A 41 25.78 3.89 7.13
C GLN A 41 26.07 5.39 7.23
N PHE A 42 25.30 6.11 8.06
CA PHE A 42 25.42 7.55 8.26
C PHE A 42 26.03 7.94 9.62
N ASN A 43 26.56 6.98 10.39
CA ASN A 43 27.06 7.19 11.76
C ASN A 43 26.02 7.83 12.70
N ILE A 44 24.73 7.56 12.49
CA ILE A 44 23.65 8.07 13.33
C ILE A 44 23.41 7.07 14.48
N PRO A 45 23.48 7.49 15.75
CA PRO A 45 23.23 6.60 16.89
C PRO A 45 21.79 6.09 16.92
N GLU A 46 21.56 4.87 17.43
CA GLU A 46 20.22 4.25 17.40
C GLU A 46 19.18 5.01 18.24
N ALA A 47 19.64 5.85 19.17
CA ALA A 47 18.78 6.78 19.91
C ALA A 47 17.95 7.70 18.99
N GLY A 48 18.43 8.02 17.79
CA GLY A 48 17.68 8.79 16.79
C GLY A 48 16.44 8.06 16.25
N LEU A 49 16.46 6.71 16.23
CA LEU A 49 15.31 5.89 15.83
C LEU A 49 14.15 6.02 16.82
N LEU A 50 14.48 6.07 18.12
CA LEU A 50 13.49 6.21 19.19
C LEU A 50 12.71 7.53 19.09
N LEU A 51 13.36 8.60 18.63
CA LEU A 51 12.70 9.89 18.38
C LEU A 51 11.66 9.79 17.26
N ILE A 52 11.97 9.05 16.19
CA ILE A 52 11.11 8.88 15.02
C ILE A 52 9.94 7.93 15.33
N LEU A 53 10.13 6.95 16.22
CA LEU A 53 9.14 5.93 16.55
C LEU A 53 7.79 6.49 17.01
N GLY A 54 7.80 7.63 17.71
CA GLY A 54 6.58 8.31 18.17
C GLY A 54 5.77 8.95 17.03
N VAL A 55 6.44 9.46 16.00
CA VAL A 55 5.80 10.16 14.87
C VAL A 55 5.49 9.20 13.72
N ASP A 56 6.25 8.11 13.61
CA ASP A 56 6.15 7.15 12.52
C ASP A 56 4.75 6.53 12.39
N THR A 57 3.98 6.38 13.47
CA THR A 57 2.59 5.90 13.39
C THR A 57 1.72 6.77 12.46
N PHE A 58 1.85 8.10 12.56
CA PHE A 58 1.11 9.02 11.69
C PHE A 58 1.67 9.05 10.27
N LEU A 59 2.99 9.02 10.14
CA LEU A 59 3.65 9.05 8.83
C LEU A 59 3.42 7.77 8.02
N ASP A 60 3.36 6.61 8.68
CA ASP A 60 3.09 5.32 8.08
C ASP A 60 1.64 5.23 7.59
N MET A 61 0.69 5.78 8.36
CA MET A 61 -0.69 5.98 7.89
C MET A 61 -0.75 6.89 6.67
N GLY A 62 -0.03 8.02 6.68
CA GLY A 62 0.03 8.95 5.54
C GLY A 62 0.62 8.31 4.28
N ARG A 63 1.66 7.48 4.43
CA ARG A 63 2.24 6.69 3.34
C ARG A 63 1.22 5.71 2.77
N SER A 64 0.56 4.94 3.63
CA SER A 64 -0.45 3.95 3.22
C SER A 64 -1.62 4.62 2.50
N ALA A 65 -2.09 5.77 3.00
CA ALA A 65 -3.13 6.56 2.35
C ALA A 65 -2.71 7.05 0.96
N THR A 66 -1.49 7.58 0.83
CA THR A 66 -0.98 8.06 -0.47
C THR A 66 -0.82 6.91 -1.47
N ASN A 67 -0.34 5.74 -1.01
CA ASN A 67 -0.23 4.54 -1.86
C ASN A 67 -1.61 4.07 -2.33
N ALA A 68 -2.61 4.04 -1.45
CA ALA A 68 -3.97 3.66 -1.81
C ALA A 68 -4.55 4.63 -2.86
N VAL A 69 -4.46 5.94 -2.61
CA VAL A 69 -4.94 6.97 -3.54
C VAL A 69 -4.23 6.88 -4.90
N GLY A 70 -2.91 6.74 -4.90
CA GLY A 70 -2.12 6.63 -6.13
C GLY A 70 -2.50 5.41 -6.96
N ASN A 71 -2.67 4.24 -6.32
CA ASN A 71 -3.09 3.02 -7.00
C ASN A 71 -4.51 3.15 -7.57
N SER A 72 -5.46 3.68 -6.81
CA SER A 72 -6.84 3.89 -7.28
C SER A 72 -6.90 4.83 -8.48
N ILE A 73 -6.16 5.95 -8.45
CA ILE A 73 -6.08 6.89 -9.57
C ILE A 73 -5.41 6.23 -10.78
N ALA A 74 -4.30 5.52 -10.57
CA ALA A 74 -3.60 4.82 -11.64
C ALA A 74 -4.52 3.79 -12.34
N SER A 75 -5.25 2.98 -11.57
CA SER A 75 -6.24 2.05 -12.11
C SER A 75 -7.33 2.74 -12.91
N ALA A 76 -7.89 3.86 -12.43
CA ALA A 76 -8.91 4.61 -13.16
C ALA A 76 -8.37 5.21 -14.47
N VAL A 77 -7.14 5.72 -14.46
CA VAL A 77 -6.48 6.26 -15.66
C VAL A 77 -6.20 5.16 -16.67
N VAL A 78 -5.71 4.00 -16.24
CA VAL A 78 -5.47 2.85 -17.12
C VAL A 78 -6.78 2.35 -17.72
N ALA A 79 -7.83 2.16 -16.93
CA ALA A 79 -9.15 1.77 -17.43
C ALA A 79 -9.69 2.76 -18.47
N LYS A 80 -9.42 4.06 -18.30
CA LYS A 80 -9.78 5.08 -19.29
C LYS A 80 -9.03 4.92 -20.60
N TRP A 81 -7.74 4.61 -20.54
CA TRP A 81 -6.91 4.43 -21.73
C TRP A 81 -7.21 3.14 -22.48
N GLU A 82 -7.52 2.06 -21.76
CA GLU A 82 -7.92 0.77 -22.35
C GLU A 82 -9.38 0.79 -22.83
N GLY A 83 -10.15 1.84 -22.52
CA GLY A 83 -11.57 1.94 -22.90
C GLY A 83 -12.49 1.04 -22.07
N GLU A 84 -12.03 0.57 -20.91
CA GLU A 84 -12.76 -0.30 -19.98
C GLU A 84 -13.57 0.47 -18.92
N LEU A 85 -13.63 1.80 -19.00
CA LEU A 85 -14.49 2.57 -18.11
C LEU A 85 -15.97 2.24 -18.37
N MET A 86 -16.64 1.77 -17.33
CA MET A 86 -18.07 1.51 -17.35
C MET A 86 -18.86 2.78 -17.70
N PRO A 87 -20.01 2.64 -18.40
CA PRO A 87 -21.00 3.70 -18.49
C PRO A 87 -21.43 4.18 -17.09
N GLU A 88 -21.72 5.47 -16.95
CA GLU A 88 -22.04 6.10 -15.64
C GLU A 88 -23.21 5.41 -14.93
N ALA A 89 -24.25 5.03 -15.68
CA ALA A 89 -25.39 4.28 -15.13
C ALA A 89 -25.02 2.88 -14.61
N GLU A 90 -24.07 2.19 -15.26
CA GLU A 90 -23.60 0.87 -14.81
C GLU A 90 -22.65 1.00 -13.62
N ALA A 91 -21.84 2.06 -13.59
CA ALA A 91 -20.96 2.38 -12.47
C ALA A 91 -21.76 2.68 -11.20
N GLU A 92 -22.83 3.48 -11.30
CA GLU A 92 -23.75 3.77 -10.18
C GLU A 92 -24.45 2.51 -9.67
N ALA A 93 -24.96 1.66 -10.57
CA ALA A 93 -25.57 0.39 -10.21
C ALA A 93 -24.58 -0.55 -9.51
N ASN A 94 -23.33 -0.60 -9.97
CA ASN A 94 -22.28 -1.38 -9.33
C ASN A 94 -21.86 -0.81 -7.97
N ALA A 95 -21.79 0.52 -7.83
CA ALA A 95 -21.49 1.15 -6.56
C ALA A 95 -22.55 0.82 -5.51
N ALA A 96 -23.84 0.94 -5.86
CA ALA A 96 -24.95 0.56 -4.98
C ALA A 96 -24.90 -0.92 -4.58
N ARG A 97 -24.62 -1.82 -5.52
CA ARG A 97 -24.45 -3.26 -5.23
C ARG A 97 -23.27 -3.52 -4.29
N LEU A 98 -22.15 -2.81 -4.46
CA LEU A 98 -20.97 -2.96 -3.61
C LEU A 98 -21.25 -2.48 -2.18
N ASP A 99 -21.99 -1.39 -2.02
CA ASP A 99 -22.42 -0.89 -0.71
C ASP A 99 -23.35 -1.90 -0.02
N GLU A 100 -24.33 -2.45 -0.74
CA GLU A 100 -25.21 -3.51 -0.22
C GLU A 100 -24.43 -4.78 0.19
N GLU A 101 -23.47 -5.21 -0.62
CA GLU A 101 -22.61 -6.37 -0.33
C GLU A 101 -21.70 -6.11 0.88
N ALA A 102 -21.17 -4.89 1.02
CA ALA A 102 -20.36 -4.49 2.17
C ALA A 102 -21.18 -4.51 3.47
N GLU A 103 -22.40 -3.95 3.44
CA GLU A 103 -23.32 -4.00 4.57
C GLU A 103 -23.72 -5.42 4.95
N ALA A 104 -24.02 -6.26 3.96
CA ALA A 104 -24.36 -7.67 4.18
C ALA A 104 -23.20 -8.42 4.84
N ARG A 105 -21.96 -8.24 4.36
CA ARG A 105 -20.76 -8.84 4.95
C ARG A 105 -20.49 -8.34 6.36
N MET A 106 -20.70 -7.04 6.62
CA MET A 106 -20.54 -6.48 7.95
C MET A 106 -21.55 -7.08 8.94
N ASN A 107 -22.81 -7.23 8.52
CA ASN A 107 -23.87 -7.83 9.32
C ASN A 107 -23.64 -9.32 9.56
N GLU A 108 -23.08 -10.04 8.58
CA GLU A 108 -22.71 -11.45 8.73
C GLU A 108 -21.54 -11.62 9.72
N ALA A 109 -20.49 -10.80 9.59
CA ALA A 109 -19.37 -10.80 10.52
C ALA A 109 -19.78 -10.46 11.97
N ALA A 110 -20.70 -9.50 12.14
CA ALA A 110 -21.25 -9.15 13.44
C ALA A 110 -22.04 -10.31 14.07
N ARG A 111 -22.86 -11.03 13.28
CA ARG A 111 -23.62 -12.20 13.75
C ARG A 111 -22.70 -13.37 14.13
N GLU A 112 -21.62 -13.57 13.38
CA GLU A 112 -20.62 -14.60 13.69
C GLU A 112 -19.91 -14.30 15.02
N ALA A 113 -19.51 -13.04 15.25
CA ALA A 113 -18.89 -12.61 16.51
C ALA A 113 -19.82 -12.80 17.72
N ASP A 114 -21.12 -12.54 17.55
CA ASP A 114 -22.12 -12.70 18.62
C ASP A 114 -22.36 -14.17 18.96
N ARG A 115 -22.36 -15.07 17.96
CA ARG A 115 -22.45 -16.52 18.16
C ARG A 115 -21.26 -17.10 18.91
N VAL A 116 -20.05 -16.59 18.64
CA VAL A 116 -18.81 -17.03 19.30
C VAL A 116 -18.73 -16.52 20.75
N THR A 117 -19.32 -15.36 21.04
CA THR A 117 -19.29 -14.74 22.39
C THR A 117 -20.38 -15.32 23.31
N THR A 118 -21.46 -15.86 22.76
CA THR A 118 -22.60 -16.42 23.51
C THR A 118 -22.52 -17.94 23.71
N ALA A 119 -21.49 -18.61 23.18
CA ALA A 119 -21.18 -20.04 23.36
C ALA A 119 -20.15 -20.26 24.46
#